data_AF-A0A7S0Q8B7-F1
#
_entry.id   AF-A0A7S0Q8B7-F1
#
_cell.length_a   1.000
_cell.length_b   1.000
_cell.length_c   1.000
_cell.angle_alpha   90.00
_cell.angle_beta   90.00
_cell.angle_gamma   90.00
#
_symmetry.space_group_name_H-M   'P 1'
#
loop_
_entity.id
_entity.type
_entity.pdbx_description
1 polymer ?
#
loop_
_entity_poly.entity_id
_entity_poly.type
_entity_poly.pdbx_seq_one_letter_code
_entity_poly.pdbx_strand_id
1 'polypeptide(L)'
;APIAGSALLSLPQVSASISVGYPFGWLAALGFGRHFGGVYHSRVPKLFIMGETDEFTSQEVLQRVVVKASGATNEVLIVPAVGHFELEQPSHDGLVAAETLKFLRRMLPPAADPSRGAGGGGDVGGGGSTDAADATDADAADAADAADAA
;
A
#
# COMPACT_ATOMS: atom_id res chain seq x y z
N ALA A 1 2.36 -5.54 -16.24
CA ALA A 1 3.37 -5.07 -17.22
C ALA A 1 4.41 -4.14 -16.57
N PRO A 2 5.70 -4.24 -16.94
CA PRO A 2 6.79 -3.47 -16.33
C PRO A 2 6.65 -1.95 -16.29
N ILE A 3 5.97 -1.38 -17.29
CA ILE A 3 5.75 0.06 -17.42
C ILE A 3 4.97 0.62 -16.22
N ALA A 4 4.08 -0.18 -15.61
CA ALA A 4 3.34 0.22 -14.40
C ALA A 4 4.28 0.57 -13.24
N GLY A 5 5.46 -0.07 -13.18
CA GLY A 5 6.49 0.22 -12.19
C GLY A 5 6.97 1.68 -12.24
N SER A 6 7.07 2.28 -13.42
CA SER A 6 7.47 3.69 -13.56
C SER A 6 6.47 4.65 -12.93
N ALA A 7 5.18 4.31 -12.94
CA ALA A 7 4.14 5.17 -12.41
C ALA A 7 4.20 5.32 -10.87
N LEU A 8 4.78 4.34 -10.17
CA LEU A 8 4.82 4.30 -8.69
C LEU A 8 5.63 5.43 -8.05
N LEU A 9 6.49 6.10 -8.81
CA LEU A 9 7.22 7.29 -8.33
C LEU A 9 6.55 8.60 -8.78
N SER A 10 5.74 8.56 -9.83
CA SER A 10 5.13 9.75 -10.43
C SER A 10 3.72 10.02 -9.92
N LEU A 11 3.06 9.02 -9.33
CA LEU A 11 1.67 9.10 -8.88
C LEU A 11 1.59 8.97 -7.34
N PRO A 12 1.66 10.09 -6.60
CA PRO A 12 1.61 10.07 -5.14
C PRO A 12 0.27 9.55 -4.59
N GLN A 13 -0.80 9.56 -5.39
CA GLN A 13 -2.12 9.05 -5.03
C GLN A 13 -2.22 7.51 -5.03
N VAL A 14 -1.20 6.79 -5.51
CA VAL A 14 -1.23 5.32 -5.52
C VAL A 14 -1.03 4.81 -4.10
N SER A 15 -2.06 4.18 -3.55
CA SER A 15 -2.03 3.64 -2.18
C SER A 15 -1.44 2.24 -2.08
N ALA A 16 -1.45 1.48 -3.19
CA ALA A 16 -0.94 0.11 -3.26
C ALA A 16 -0.63 -0.28 -4.70
N SER A 17 0.32 -1.19 -4.90
CA SER A 17 0.64 -1.80 -6.19
C SER A 17 0.41 -3.30 -6.14
N ILE A 18 -0.31 -3.85 -7.12
CA ILE A 18 -0.51 -5.28 -7.29
C ILE A 18 0.07 -5.70 -8.63
N SER A 19 0.95 -6.68 -8.59
CA SER A 19 1.77 -7.15 -9.71
C SER A 19 1.52 -8.64 -9.90
N VAL A 20 0.68 -8.99 -10.86
CA VAL A 20 0.41 -10.37 -11.27
C VAL A 20 1.32 -10.71 -12.45
N GLY A 21 2.06 -11.81 -12.38
CA GLY A 21 2.97 -12.23 -13.45
C GLY A 21 3.93 -11.10 -13.85
N TYR A 22 4.57 -10.43 -12.90
CA TYR A 22 5.43 -9.29 -13.24
C TYR A 22 6.83 -9.78 -13.61
N PRO A 23 7.28 -9.58 -14.87
CA PRO A 23 8.54 -10.15 -15.31
C PRO A 23 9.73 -9.38 -14.71
N PHE A 24 10.67 -10.11 -14.13
CA PHE A 24 11.96 -9.65 -13.64
C PHE A 24 13.09 -10.53 -14.20
N GLY A 25 14.32 -10.17 -13.88
CA GLY A 25 15.51 -10.92 -14.33
C GLY A 25 16.13 -10.32 -15.58
N TRP A 26 17.16 -11.01 -16.08
CA TRP A 26 18.06 -10.45 -17.09
C TRP A 26 17.37 -10.22 -18.44
N LEU A 27 16.58 -11.20 -18.91
CA LEU A 27 15.83 -11.07 -20.17
C LEU A 27 14.82 -9.92 -20.10
N ALA A 28 14.07 -9.82 -19.00
CA ALA A 28 13.14 -8.71 -18.81
C ALA A 28 13.86 -7.36 -18.67
N ALA A 29 15.04 -7.32 -18.03
CA ALA A 29 15.82 -6.11 -17.87
C ALA A 29 16.35 -5.53 -19.20
N LEU A 30 16.59 -6.37 -20.21
CA LEU A 30 17.03 -5.92 -21.53
C LEU A 30 15.96 -5.04 -22.21
N GLY A 31 14.69 -5.41 -22.10
CA GLY A 31 13.57 -4.63 -22.65
C GLY A 31 13.01 -3.57 -21.70
N PHE A 32 13.03 -3.85 -20.40
CA PHE A 32 12.23 -3.09 -19.41
C PHE A 32 13.02 -2.59 -18.20
N GLY A 33 14.35 -2.73 -18.16
CA GLY A 33 15.14 -2.41 -16.97
C GLY A 33 14.95 -0.98 -16.46
N ARG A 34 14.73 -0.01 -17.36
CA ARG A 34 14.45 1.39 -17.01
C ARG A 34 13.12 1.58 -16.26
N HIS A 35 12.19 0.63 -16.39
CA HIS A 35 10.88 0.70 -15.75
C HIS A 35 10.83 0.07 -14.35
N PHE A 36 11.82 -0.75 -13.99
CA PHE A 36 11.89 -1.35 -12.65
C PHE A 36 12.25 -0.35 -11.55
N GLY A 37 12.78 0.83 -11.91
CA GLY A 37 13.19 1.85 -10.94
C GLY A 37 12.10 2.20 -9.92
N GLY A 38 10.85 2.35 -10.34
CA GLY A 38 9.78 2.67 -9.39
C GLY A 38 9.35 1.49 -8.52
N VAL A 39 9.51 0.26 -8.99
CA VAL A 39 9.31 -0.95 -8.15
C VAL A 39 10.34 -1.00 -7.02
N TYR A 40 11.60 -0.66 -7.30
CA TYR A 40 12.65 -0.69 -6.27
C TYR A 40 12.55 0.47 -5.27
N HIS A 41 12.25 1.68 -5.73
CA HIS A 41 12.42 2.89 -4.91
C HIS A 41 11.12 3.44 -4.32
N SER A 42 9.96 3.10 -4.86
CA SER A 42 8.69 3.59 -4.32
C SER A 42 8.41 2.98 -2.95
N ARG A 43 7.88 3.79 -2.02
CA ARG A 43 7.44 3.33 -0.70
C ARG A 43 6.02 2.79 -0.69
N VAL A 44 5.30 2.88 -1.81
CA VAL A 44 3.96 2.31 -1.98
C VAL A 44 4.01 0.81 -1.63
N PRO A 45 3.10 0.30 -0.79
CA PRO A 45 3.00 -1.12 -0.49
C PRO A 45 2.79 -1.97 -1.74
N LYS A 46 3.44 -3.14 -1.82
CA LYS A 46 3.41 -3.99 -3.02
C LYS A 46 2.99 -5.40 -2.70
N LEU A 47 2.13 -5.95 -3.54
CA LEU A 47 1.86 -7.38 -3.60
C LEU A 47 2.33 -7.91 -4.95
N PHE A 48 3.18 -8.93 -4.92
CA PHE A 48 3.57 -9.70 -6.10
C PHE A 48 2.87 -11.06 -6.07
N ILE A 49 2.16 -11.40 -7.13
CA ILE A 49 1.54 -12.71 -7.33
C ILE A 49 2.22 -13.35 -8.54
N MET A 50 2.83 -14.50 -8.34
CA MET A 50 3.61 -15.19 -9.35
C MET A 50 3.32 -16.69 -9.34
N GLY A 51 3.33 -17.32 -10.50
CA GLY A 51 3.27 -18.77 -10.61
C GLY A 51 4.60 -19.41 -10.16
N GLU A 52 4.54 -20.60 -9.57
CA GLU A 52 5.74 -21.34 -9.17
C GLU A 52 6.62 -21.71 -10.37
N THR A 53 5.99 -22.00 -11.51
CA THR A 53 6.64 -22.42 -12.76
C THR A 53 6.67 -21.29 -13.80
N ASP A 54 6.72 -20.03 -13.35
CA ASP A 54 6.81 -18.84 -14.21
C ASP A 54 8.05 -18.90 -15.12
N GLU A 55 7.82 -18.72 -16.41
CA GLU A 55 8.83 -18.88 -17.46
C GLU A 55 9.70 -17.63 -17.67
N PHE A 56 9.31 -16.50 -17.08
CA PHE A 56 10.02 -15.22 -17.19
C PHE A 56 10.82 -14.89 -15.94
N THR A 57 10.31 -15.23 -14.76
CA THR A 57 10.88 -14.87 -13.46
C THR A 57 10.98 -16.07 -12.55
N SER A 58 12.19 -16.37 -12.05
CA SER A 58 12.35 -17.38 -11.01
C SER A 58 11.96 -16.84 -9.63
N GLN A 59 11.60 -17.73 -8.71
CA GLN A 59 11.25 -17.37 -7.33
C GLN A 59 12.41 -16.65 -6.62
N GLU A 60 13.65 -17.08 -6.87
CA GLU A 60 14.84 -16.46 -6.29
C GLU A 60 15.03 -15.03 -6.81
N VAL A 61 14.72 -14.79 -8.09
CA VAL A 61 14.78 -13.45 -8.67
C VAL A 61 13.71 -12.56 -8.01
N LEU A 62 12.48 -13.03 -7.88
CA LEU A 62 11.41 -12.27 -7.24
C LEU A 62 11.73 -11.96 -5.77
N GLN A 63 12.23 -12.94 -5.01
CA GLN A 63 12.64 -12.74 -3.62
C GLN A 63 13.73 -11.67 -3.50
N ARG A 64 14.75 -11.70 -4.37
CA ARG A 64 15.79 -10.66 -4.40
C ARG A 64 15.21 -9.28 -4.72
N VAL A 65 14.21 -9.20 -5.59
CA VAL A 65 13.52 -7.95 -5.91
C VAL A 65 12.80 -7.42 -4.67
N VAL A 66 12.05 -8.27 -3.97
CA VAL A 66 11.26 -7.90 -2.79
C VAL A 66 12.15 -7.43 -1.64
N VAL A 67 13.27 -8.11 -1.39
CA VAL A 67 14.26 -7.69 -0.38
C VAL A 67 14.87 -6.33 -0.68
N LYS A 68 15.05 -6.00 -1.97
CA LYS A 68 15.61 -4.72 -2.41
C LYS A 68 14.57 -3.61 -2.53
N ALA A 69 13.29 -3.95 -2.61
CA ALA A 69 12.22 -2.99 -2.81
C ALA A 69 12.00 -2.17 -1.53
N SER A 70 11.84 -0.86 -1.72
CA SER A 70 11.46 0.08 -0.65
C SER A 70 9.99 -0.12 -0.25
N GLY A 71 9.63 0.43 0.91
CA GLY A 71 8.28 0.34 1.47
C GLY A 71 8.22 -0.59 2.69
N ALA A 72 7.31 -0.28 3.62
CA ALA A 72 7.18 -1.05 4.86
C ALA A 72 6.51 -2.42 4.64
N THR A 73 5.78 -2.59 3.54
CA THR A 73 5.03 -3.82 3.24
C THR A 73 5.20 -4.19 1.78
N ASN A 74 6.00 -5.23 1.53
CA ASN A 74 6.15 -5.87 0.23
C ASN A 74 5.91 -7.37 0.42
N GLU A 75 4.86 -7.90 -0.20
CA GLU A 75 4.40 -9.27 -0.02
C GLU A 75 4.50 -10.07 -1.32
N VAL A 76 4.68 -11.37 -1.18
CA VAL A 76 4.75 -12.32 -2.29
C VAL A 76 3.78 -13.45 -2.06
N LEU A 77 3.01 -13.77 -3.09
CA LEU A 77 2.24 -14.98 -3.21
C LEU A 77 2.81 -15.80 -4.38
N ILE A 78 3.24 -17.03 -4.09
CA ILE A 78 3.62 -18.01 -5.09
C ILE A 78 2.47 -19.01 -5.26
N VAL A 79 1.96 -19.16 -6.48
CA VAL A 79 0.88 -20.10 -6.81
C VAL A 79 1.50 -21.43 -7.29
N PRO A 80 1.31 -22.53 -6.56
CA PRO A 80 1.97 -23.81 -6.86
C PRO A 80 1.62 -24.35 -8.24
N ALA A 81 2.62 -24.93 -8.93
CA ALA A 81 2.48 -25.60 -10.22
C ALA A 81 1.76 -24.81 -11.33
N VAL A 82 1.82 -23.47 -11.29
CA VAL A 82 1.17 -22.58 -12.26
C VAL A 82 2.22 -21.79 -13.03
N GLY A 83 2.07 -21.74 -14.36
CA GLY A 83 2.90 -20.91 -15.27
C GLY A 83 2.46 -19.44 -15.33
N HIS A 84 3.24 -18.60 -16.00
CA HIS A 84 3.00 -17.16 -16.06
C HIS A 84 1.65 -16.82 -16.71
N PHE A 85 1.43 -17.32 -17.93
CA PHE A 85 0.18 -17.06 -18.65
C PHE A 85 -1.01 -17.87 -18.11
N GLU A 86 -0.73 -18.97 -17.42
CA GLU A 86 -1.76 -19.76 -16.75
C GLU A 86 -2.35 -19.00 -15.55
N LEU A 87 -1.50 -18.29 -14.79
CA LEU A 87 -1.91 -17.42 -13.69
C LEU A 87 -2.84 -16.28 -14.16
N GLU A 88 -2.69 -15.83 -15.40
CA GLU A 88 -3.52 -14.79 -16.00
C GLU A 88 -4.83 -15.32 -16.64
N GLN A 89 -5.08 -16.63 -16.59
CA GLN A 89 -6.32 -17.21 -17.11
C GLN A 89 -7.51 -16.95 -16.18
N PRO A 90 -8.74 -16.89 -16.72
CA PRO A 90 -9.95 -16.69 -15.92
C PRO A 90 -10.16 -17.70 -14.79
N SER A 91 -9.57 -18.90 -14.88
CA SER A 91 -9.61 -19.92 -13.82
C SER A 91 -8.92 -19.46 -12.53
N HIS A 92 -8.02 -18.48 -12.60
CA HIS A 92 -7.26 -17.94 -11.47
C HIS A 92 -7.78 -16.57 -10.99
N ASP A 93 -8.73 -15.95 -11.70
CA ASP A 93 -9.29 -14.64 -11.33
C ASP A 93 -9.80 -14.61 -9.89
N GLY A 94 -10.48 -15.68 -9.46
CA GLY A 94 -11.01 -15.79 -8.10
C GLY A 94 -9.91 -15.75 -7.04
N LEU A 95 -8.80 -16.44 -7.27
CA LEU A 95 -7.63 -16.46 -6.38
C LEU A 95 -6.96 -15.08 -6.36
N VAL A 96 -6.66 -14.52 -7.53
CA VAL A 96 -6.00 -13.22 -7.69
C VAL A 96 -6.84 -12.11 -7.04
N ALA A 97 -8.15 -12.11 -7.27
CA ALA A 97 -9.07 -11.14 -6.66
C ALA A 97 -9.14 -11.29 -5.14
N ALA A 98 -9.23 -12.52 -4.63
CA ALA A 98 -9.31 -12.76 -3.19
C ALA A 98 -8.06 -12.26 -2.46
N GLU A 99 -6.86 -12.57 -2.98
CA GLU A 99 -5.60 -12.16 -2.36
C GLU A 99 -5.33 -10.66 -2.53
N THR A 100 -5.75 -10.08 -3.67
CA THR A 100 -5.74 -8.62 -3.85
C THR A 100 -6.61 -7.92 -2.82
N LEU A 101 -7.86 -8.36 -2.61
CA LEU A 101 -8.76 -7.77 -1.64
C LEU A 101 -8.25 -7.91 -0.19
N LYS A 102 -7.68 -9.07 0.14
CA LYS A 102 -7.06 -9.32 1.44
C LYS A 102 -5.87 -8.39 1.71
N PHE A 103 -5.03 -8.16 0.70
CA PHE A 103 -3.94 -7.20 0.79
C PHE A 103 -4.46 -5.77 0.94
N LEU A 104 -5.39 -5.33 0.07
CA LEU A 104 -5.94 -3.98 0.09
C LEU A 104 -6.66 -3.63 1.40
N ARG A 105 -7.39 -4.57 2.02
CA ARG A 105 -8.03 -4.35 3.32
C ARG A 105 -7.06 -4.01 4.45
N ARG A 106 -5.80 -4.44 4.36
CA ARG A 106 -4.76 -4.10 5.33
C ARG A 106 -4.07 -2.77 5.01
N MET A 107 -4.01 -2.41 3.73
CA MET A 107 -3.26 -1.24 3.26
C MET A 107 -4.10 0.04 3.21
N LEU A 108 -5.40 -0.10 2.95
CA LEU A 108 -6.31 1.03 2.81
C LEU A 108 -7.06 1.28 4.13
N PRO A 109 -7.28 2.55 4.50
CA PRO A 109 -8.21 2.87 5.57
C PRO A 109 -9.60 2.31 5.23
N PRO A 110 -10.44 2.03 6.25
CA PRO A 110 -11.83 1.68 6.02
C PRO A 110 -12.49 2.71 5.10
N ALA A 111 -13.31 2.25 4.16
CA ALA A 111 -14.07 3.16 3.31
C ALA A 111 -14.84 4.14 4.21
N ALA A 112 -14.75 5.44 3.91
CA ALA A 112 -15.52 6.44 4.62
C ALA A 112 -17.00 6.07 4.49
N ASP A 113 -17.72 6.08 5.62
CA ASP A 113 -19.13 5.75 5.67
C ASP A 113 -19.93 6.75 4.81
N PRO A 114 -20.53 6.31 3.68
CA PRO A 114 -21.26 7.20 2.80
C PRO A 114 -22.53 7.77 3.46
N SER A 115 -22.98 7.20 4.59
CA SER A 115 -24.14 7.70 5.34
C SER A 115 -23.86 8.96 6.18
N ARG A 116 -22.60 9.38 6.33
CA ARG A 116 -22.22 10.60 7.08
C ARG A 116 -22.20 11.89 6.25
N GLY A 117 -22.58 11.85 4.97
CA GLY A 117 -22.43 12.97 4.02
C GLY A 117 -23.68 13.75 3.63
N ALA A 118 -24.82 13.59 4.32
CA ALA A 118 -26.10 14.23 3.94
C ALA A 118 -26.74 15.08 5.05
N GLY A 119 -25.94 15.73 5.90
CA GLY A 119 -26.42 16.62 6.96
C GLY A 119 -25.81 18.01 6.84
N GLY A 120 -26.25 18.80 5.86
CA GLY A 120 -25.76 20.17 5.67
C GLY A 120 -26.67 21.00 4.78
N GLY A 121 -27.78 21.47 5.35
CA GLY A 121 -28.69 22.39 4.66
C GLY A 121 -29.69 23.02 5.63
N GLY A 122 -29.35 24.22 6.12
CA GLY A 122 -30.29 25.18 6.68
C GLY A 122 -30.15 25.45 8.18
N ASP A 123 -29.42 26.50 8.55
CA ASP A 123 -30.04 27.64 9.23
C ASP A 123 -29.16 28.88 9.09
N VAL A 124 -29.76 29.95 8.56
CA VAL A 124 -29.20 31.30 8.48
C VAL A 124 -30.07 32.18 9.37
N GLY A 125 -29.48 32.68 10.45
CA GLY A 125 -30.05 33.70 11.34
C GLY A 125 -29.42 33.55 12.72
N GLY A 126 -28.86 34.55 13.39
CA GLY A 126 -28.82 35.99 13.19
C GLY A 126 -28.66 36.60 14.59
N GLY A 127 -27.55 37.33 14.83
CA GLY A 127 -27.42 38.38 15.85
C GLY A 127 -27.32 37.97 17.33
N GLY A 128 -26.33 38.53 18.02
CA GLY A 128 -26.33 38.60 19.50
C GLY A 128 -24.95 38.66 20.14
N SER A 129 -24.37 39.86 20.20
CA SER A 129 -23.24 40.20 21.06
C SER A 129 -23.63 40.14 22.56
N THR A 130 -22.73 39.66 23.42
CA THR A 130 -22.38 40.32 24.70
C THR A 130 -21.04 39.80 25.22
N ASP A 131 -20.27 40.75 25.74
CA ASP A 131 -18.94 40.64 26.34
C ASP A 131 -18.83 39.79 27.62
N ALA A 132 -17.57 39.44 27.92
CA ALA A 132 -16.87 39.69 29.19
C ALA A 132 -16.39 38.49 30.04
N ALA A 133 -15.07 38.55 30.30
CA ALA A 133 -14.28 38.19 31.49
C ALA A 133 -14.21 36.70 31.90
N ASP A 134 -13.03 36.08 31.90
CA ASP A 134 -11.92 36.19 32.89
C ASP A 134 -12.09 35.22 34.05
N ALA A 135 -11.14 34.27 34.18
CA ALA A 135 -10.55 33.84 35.45
C ALA A 135 -9.50 32.75 35.20
N THR A 136 -8.36 32.97 35.83
CA THR A 136 -7.14 32.18 35.91
C THR A 136 -7.26 30.97 36.84
N ASP A 137 -6.33 30.02 36.69
CA ASP A 137 -5.48 29.40 37.72
C ASP A 137 -4.96 28.06 37.15
N ALA A 138 -3.67 27.87 36.83
CA ALA A 138 -2.48 27.83 37.67
C ALA A 138 -2.43 26.63 38.64
N ASP A 139 -1.24 26.01 38.68
CA ASP A 139 -0.75 24.95 39.57
C ASP A 139 -1.15 23.48 39.28
N ALA A 140 -0.27 22.48 39.38
CA ALA A 140 1.07 22.39 39.96
C ALA A 140 1.90 21.27 39.31
N ALA A 141 3.21 21.35 39.55
CA ALA A 141 4.29 20.48 39.13
C ALA A 141 4.38 19.13 39.89
N ASP A 142 5.48 18.43 39.57
CA ASP A 142 6.16 17.36 40.32
C ASP A 142 5.70 15.91 39.99
N ALA A 143 6.54 14.88 39.85
CA ALA A 143 7.95 14.71 40.21
C ALA A 143 8.60 13.63 39.32
N ALA A 144 9.93 13.63 39.32
CA ALA A 144 10.80 12.56 38.85
C ALA A 144 10.64 11.26 39.68
N ASP A 145 11.09 10.10 39.17
CA ASP A 145 12.20 9.31 39.75
C ASP A 145 12.47 7.98 39.02
N ALA A 146 13.75 7.59 39.04
CA ALA A 146 14.42 6.26 39.02
C ALA A 146 14.02 5.19 37.97
N ALA A 147 14.94 4.66 37.15
CA ALA A 147 16.09 3.79 37.48
C ALA A 147 15.69 2.46 38.16
N ASP A 148 15.89 1.32 37.47
CA ASP A 148 16.88 0.28 37.83
C ASP A 148 16.62 -1.07 37.12
N ALA A 149 17.74 -1.74 36.81
CA ALA A 149 18.02 -3.16 36.61
C ALA A 149 16.94 -4.18 36.21
N ALA A 150 17.17 -4.88 35.08
CA ALA A 150 17.60 -6.30 35.04
C ALA A 150 17.95 -6.72 33.61
#